data_AF-A0A526YMY6-F1
#
_entry.id   AF-A0A526YMY6-F1
#
_cell.length_a   1.000
_cell.length_b   1.000
_cell.length_c   1.000
_cell.angle_alpha   90.00
_cell.angle_beta   90.00
_cell.angle_gamma   90.00
#
_symmetry.space_group_name_H-M   'P 1'
#
loop_
_entity.id
_entity.type
_entity.pdbx_description
1 polymer ?
#
loop_
_entity_poly.entity_id
_entity_poly.type
_entity_poly.pdbx_seq_one_letter_code
_entity_poly.pdbx_strand_id
1 'polypeptide(L)'
;MPAEGPRGAKLNSRWLTIVGIGEDGVAGLGDEAKRLIAEAEFVFGGTRHLALVVSLAKGEARAWPTPFDAEMRDVLALSGRRVCVLASGDPFFHGVGVTLARKIPPQ
;
A
#
# COMPACT_ATOMS: atom_id res chain seq x y z
N MET A 1 -21.88 23.82 26.38
CA MET A 1 -21.84 22.57 25.60
C MET A 1 -20.90 22.77 24.42
N PRO A 2 -19.63 22.31 24.44
CA PRO A 2 -18.87 22.17 23.22
C PRO A 2 -19.18 20.81 22.60
N ALA A 3 -19.69 20.85 21.36
CA ALA A 3 -20.00 19.68 20.57
C ALA A 3 -18.74 18.84 20.33
N GLU A 4 -18.86 17.55 20.63
CA GLU A 4 -17.85 16.53 20.45
C GLU A 4 -17.38 16.50 18.99
N GLY A 5 -16.08 16.74 18.78
CA GLY A 5 -15.45 16.47 17.49
C GLY A 5 -15.65 14.99 17.12
N PRO A 6 -15.80 14.64 15.84
CA PRO A 6 -16.01 13.26 15.47
C PRO A 6 -14.78 12.43 15.84
N ARG A 7 -14.90 11.71 16.96
CA ARG A 7 -14.16 10.49 17.29
C ARG A 7 -14.41 9.49 16.16
N GLY A 8 -13.57 9.58 15.15
CA GLY A 8 -13.56 8.71 13.98
C GLY A 8 -12.33 7.82 13.93
N ALA A 9 -11.74 7.45 15.07
CA ALA A 9 -10.85 6.30 15.11
C ALA A 9 -11.73 5.05 14.93
N LYS A 10 -12.04 4.70 13.67
CA LYS A 10 -12.67 3.43 13.34
C LYS A 10 -11.76 2.32 13.85
N LEU A 11 -12.20 1.62 14.89
CA LEU A 11 -11.78 0.24 15.14
C LEU A 11 -12.05 -0.54 13.84
N ASN A 12 -11.03 -1.22 13.30
CA ASN A 12 -11.02 -2.01 12.05
C ASN A 12 -10.83 -1.23 10.72
N SER A 13 -10.10 -0.11 10.71
CA SER A 13 -9.73 0.51 9.43
C SER A 13 -8.64 -0.30 8.72
N ARG A 14 -9.01 -0.97 7.60
CA ARG A 14 -8.05 -1.58 6.66
C ARG A 14 -7.08 -0.50 6.15
N TRP A 15 -5.96 -0.36 6.84
CA TRP A 15 -5.00 0.72 6.61
C TRP A 15 -3.99 0.37 5.51
N LEU A 16 -3.72 -0.91 5.31
CA LEU A 16 -2.77 -1.42 4.33
C LEU A 16 -3.50 -2.12 3.19
N THR A 17 -3.17 -1.73 1.96
CA THR A 17 -3.56 -2.41 0.73
C THR A 17 -2.31 -2.91 0.01
N ILE A 18 -2.35 -4.13 -0.53
CA ILE A 18 -1.26 -4.70 -1.31
C ILE A 18 -1.79 -4.98 -2.72
N VAL A 19 -1.15 -4.39 -3.74
CA VAL A 19 -1.56 -4.51 -5.14
C VAL A 19 -0.44 -5.18 -5.93
N GLY A 20 -0.79 -6.29 -6.58
CA GLY A 20 0.08 -6.96 -7.55
C GLY A 20 -0.04 -6.32 -8.93
N ILE A 21 1.08 -5.94 -9.53
CA ILE A 21 1.13 -5.41 -10.90
C ILE A 21 1.81 -6.47 -11.77
N GLY A 22 1.04 -7.04 -12.70
CA GLY A 22 1.51 -8.01 -13.69
C GLY A 22 2.23 -7.35 -14.88
N GLU A 23 2.47 -8.14 -15.92
CA GLU A 23 3.10 -7.69 -17.16
C GLU A 23 2.29 -6.63 -17.91
N ASP A 24 0.96 -6.69 -17.81
CA ASP A 24 0.02 -5.70 -18.37
C ASP A 24 0.05 -4.35 -17.64
N GLY A 25 0.86 -4.22 -16.58
CA GLY A 25 1.00 -2.99 -15.82
C GLY A 25 -0.34 -2.53 -15.22
N VAL A 26 -0.58 -1.22 -15.28
CA VAL A 26 -1.83 -0.61 -14.79
C VAL A 26 -3.06 -1.04 -15.60
N ALA A 27 -2.90 -1.44 -16.86
CA ALA A 27 -4.02 -1.84 -17.70
C ALA A 27 -4.69 -3.14 -17.20
N GLY A 28 -3.88 -4.06 -16.65
CA GLY A 28 -4.36 -5.30 -16.03
C GLY A 28 -5.00 -5.12 -14.64
N LEU A 29 -4.93 -3.92 -14.05
CA LEU A 29 -5.56 -3.66 -12.76
C LEU A 29 -7.08 -3.41 -12.90
N GLY A 30 -7.86 -4.05 -12.03
CA GLY A 30 -9.28 -3.73 -11.87
C GLY A 30 -9.51 -2.34 -11.27
N ASP A 31 -10.71 -1.80 -11.43
CA ASP A 31 -11.06 -0.43 -11.02
C ASP A 31 -10.87 -0.20 -9.51
N GLU A 32 -11.16 -1.22 -8.68
CA GLU A 32 -10.96 -1.12 -7.23
C GLU A 32 -9.48 -0.99 -6.86
N ALA A 33 -8.58 -1.73 -7.53
CA ALA A 33 -7.14 -1.60 -7.27
C ALA A 33 -6.61 -0.22 -7.68
N LYS A 34 -7.05 0.28 -8.84
CA LYS A 34 -6.72 1.64 -9.30
C LYS A 34 -7.22 2.70 -8.33
N ARG A 35 -8.44 2.54 -7.82
CA ARG A 35 -9.04 3.43 -6.82
C ARG A 35 -8.24 3.42 -5.51
N LEU A 36 -7.90 2.26 -4.98
CA LEU A 36 -7.13 2.15 -3.74
C LEU A 36 -5.73 2.76 -3.87
N ILE A 37 -5.06 2.61 -5.02
CA ILE A 37 -3.80 3.31 -5.31
C ILE A 37 -4.00 4.83 -5.31
N ALA A 38 -5.08 5.32 -5.91
CA ALA A 38 -5.36 6.75 -6.00
C ALA A 38 -5.76 7.39 -4.66
N GLU A 39 -6.38 6.62 -3.75
CA GLU A 39 -6.80 7.07 -2.41
C GLU A 39 -5.70 6.90 -1.34
N ALA A 40 -4.63 6.17 -1.65
CA ALA A 40 -3.51 5.95 -0.75
C ALA A 40 -2.76 7.27 -0.46
N GLU A 41 -2.46 7.49 0.82
CA GLU A 41 -1.58 8.58 1.25
C GLU A 41 -0.12 8.26 0.95
N PHE A 42 0.27 6.99 1.02
CA PHE A 42 1.62 6.51 0.70
C PHE A 42 1.54 5.32 -0.24
N VAL A 43 2.38 5.32 -1.27
CA VAL A 43 2.53 4.21 -2.20
C VAL A 43 3.97 3.72 -2.15
N PHE A 44 4.18 2.52 -1.62
CA PHE A 44 5.48 1.87 -1.58
C PHE A 44 5.64 0.92 -2.75
N GLY A 45 6.85 0.84 -3.31
CA GLY A 45 7.12 -0.11 -4.38
C GLY A 45 8.55 -0.01 -4.90
N GLY A 46 8.91 -0.95 -5.78
CA GLY A 46 10.12 -0.78 -6.59
C GLY A 46 9.95 0.39 -7.56
N THR A 47 11.04 1.08 -7.92
CA THR A 47 11.02 2.26 -8.80
C THR A 47 10.24 2.03 -10.09
N ARG A 48 10.36 0.83 -10.69
CA ARG A 48 9.60 0.43 -11.88
C ARG A 48 8.08 0.42 -11.63
N HIS A 49 7.62 -0.10 -10.50
CA HIS A 49 6.18 -0.14 -10.18
C HIS A 49 5.63 1.25 -9.88
N LEU A 50 6.38 2.08 -9.16
CA LEU A 50 5.99 3.46 -8.88
C LEU A 50 5.84 4.27 -10.18
N ALA A 51 6.76 4.07 -11.13
CA ALA A 51 6.66 4.70 -12.45
C ALA A 51 5.39 4.27 -13.21
N LEU A 52 4.94 3.01 -13.09
CA LEU A 52 3.71 2.54 -13.73
C LEU A 52 2.47 3.21 -13.17
N VAL A 53 2.42 3.47 -11.86
CA VAL A 53 1.24 4.03 -11.19
C VAL A 53 1.31 5.55 -10.99
N VAL A 54 2.34 6.22 -11.50
CA VAL A 54 2.58 7.66 -11.24
C VAL A 54 1.37 8.54 -11.61
N SER A 55 0.65 8.17 -12.68
CA SER A 55 -0.55 8.91 -13.12
C SER A 55 -1.80 8.61 -12.29
N LEU A 56 -1.79 7.53 -11.48
CA LEU A 56 -2.89 7.14 -10.61
C LEU A 56 -2.68 7.58 -9.17
N ALA A 57 -1.46 7.42 -8.66
CA ALA A 57 -1.11 7.71 -7.28
C ALA A 57 -1.17 9.23 -7.01
N LYS A 58 -2.02 9.63 -6.08
CA LYS A 58 -2.12 11.03 -5.61
C LYS A 58 -1.32 11.28 -4.33
N GLY A 59 -0.97 10.21 -3.61
CA GLY A 59 -0.17 10.24 -2.40
C GLY A 59 1.32 10.29 -2.66
N GLU A 60 2.10 10.19 -1.57
CA GLU A 60 3.55 10.19 -1.61
C GLU A 60 4.08 8.83 -2.09
N ALA A 61 4.80 8.83 -3.22
CA ALA A 61 5.48 7.65 -3.73
C ALA A 61 6.81 7.42 -2.98
N ARG A 62 6.98 6.24 -2.37
CA ARG A 62 8.17 5.85 -1.61
C ARG A 62 8.82 4.62 -2.22
N ALA A 63 9.97 4.81 -2.84
CA ALA A 63 10.76 3.69 -3.35
C ALA A 63 11.28 2.83 -2.19
N TRP A 64 11.39 1.52 -2.41
CA TRP A 64 12.06 0.66 -1.44
C TRP A 64 13.52 1.11 -1.21
N PRO A 65 14.00 1.09 0.04
CA PRO A 65 15.40 1.37 0.32
C PRO A 65 16.30 0.30 -0.30
N THR A 66 17.55 0.67 -0.53
CA THR A 66 18.62 -0.27 -0.91
C THR A 66 19.67 -0.24 0.20
N PRO A 67 19.94 -1.36 0.91
CA PRO A 67 19.30 -2.68 0.75
C PRO A 67 17.82 -2.70 1.17
N PHE A 68 17.07 -3.69 0.67
CA PHE A 68 15.65 -3.86 0.96
C PHE A 68 15.39 -4.08 2.46
N ASP A 69 14.44 -3.34 3.02
CA ASP A 69 14.06 -3.47 4.44
C ASP A 69 13.09 -4.64 4.63
N ALA A 70 13.63 -5.82 4.89
CA ALA A 70 12.85 -7.01 5.23
C ALA A 70 12.00 -6.84 6.50
N GLU A 71 12.34 -5.88 7.36
CA GLU A 71 11.58 -5.59 8.57
C GLU A 71 10.36 -4.70 8.34
N MET A 72 10.21 -4.12 7.14
CA MET A 72 9.07 -3.27 6.76
C MET A 72 8.85 -2.08 7.71
N ARG A 73 9.92 -1.55 8.31
CA ARG A 73 9.86 -0.50 9.35
C ARG A 73 9.13 0.74 8.86
N ASP A 74 9.43 1.18 7.64
CA ASP A 74 8.81 2.38 7.05
C ASP A 74 7.32 2.19 6.80
N VAL A 75 6.89 0.99 6.41
CA VAL A 75 5.48 0.66 6.19
C VAL A 75 4.76 0.57 7.53
N LEU A 76 5.34 -0.13 8.51
CA LEU A 76 4.75 -0.32 9.84
C LEU A 76 4.67 0.98 10.64
N ALA A 77 5.61 1.90 10.46
CA ALA A 77 5.59 3.23 11.06
C ALA A 77 4.38 4.07 10.62
N LEU A 78 3.76 3.73 9.49
CA LEU A 78 2.57 4.39 8.95
C LEU A 78 1.28 3.64 9.25
N SER A 79 1.30 2.70 10.20
CA SER A 79 0.10 1.97 10.62
C SER A 79 -1.05 2.92 11.00
N GLY A 80 -2.26 2.60 10.53
CA GLY A 80 -3.45 3.44 10.69
C GLY A 80 -3.63 4.53 9.63
N ARG A 81 -2.65 4.75 8.73
CA ARG A 81 -2.79 5.62 7.55
C ARG A 81 -3.10 4.80 6.31
N ARG A 82 -3.63 5.43 5.25
CA ARG A 82 -3.91 4.71 3.99
C ARG A 82 -2.60 4.44 3.23
N VAL A 83 -2.08 3.23 3.37
CA VAL A 83 -0.84 2.80 2.72
C VAL A 83 -1.15 1.77 1.63
N CYS A 84 -0.59 1.97 0.45
CA CYS A 84 -0.60 1.02 -0.65
C CYS A 84 0.82 0.49 -0.88
N VAL A 85 0.95 -0.82 -1.03
CA VAL A 85 2.21 -1.49 -1.36
C VAL A 85 2.06 -2.18 -2.71
N LEU A 86 2.95 -1.85 -3.65
CA LEU A 86 3.00 -2.44 -4.97
C LEU A 86 3.96 -3.64 -4.98
N ALA A 87 3.47 -4.76 -5.48
CA ALA A 87 4.23 -5.99 -5.72
C ALA A 87 4.31 -6.29 -7.22
N SER A 88 5.33 -7.07 -7.61
CA SER A 88 5.41 -7.63 -8.96
C SER A 88 4.57 -8.91 -9.02
N GLY A 89 3.68 -9.04 -10.00
CA GLY A 89 2.84 -10.22 -10.18
C GLY A 89 1.93 -10.48 -8.97
N ASP A 90 1.91 -11.70 -8.45
CA ASP A 90 1.15 -12.06 -7.25
C ASP A 90 1.91 -11.63 -5.97
N PRO A 91 1.33 -10.75 -5.14
CA PRO A 91 1.96 -10.31 -3.89
C PRO A 91 2.30 -11.42 -2.89
N PHE A 92 1.61 -12.56 -2.94
CA PHE A 92 1.77 -13.69 -2.03
C PHE A 92 2.63 -14.84 -2.60
N PHE A 93 3.08 -14.73 -3.84
CA PHE A 93 4.01 -15.70 -4.45
C PHE A 93 5.44 -15.17 -4.41
N HIS A 94 6.17 -15.48 -3.32
CA HIS A 94 7.50 -14.94 -3.00
C HIS A 94 7.57 -13.40 -2.89
N GLY A 95 6.43 -12.72 -2.86
CA GLY A 95 6.35 -11.26 -2.87
C GLY A 95 6.37 -10.61 -1.48
N VAL A 96 6.36 -9.27 -1.51
CA VAL A 96 6.30 -8.38 -0.34
C VAL A 96 5.09 -8.68 0.57
N GLY A 97 4.01 -9.22 -0.01
CA GLY A 97 2.79 -9.56 0.73
C GLY A 97 3.00 -10.69 1.73
N VAL A 98 3.86 -11.67 1.43
CA VAL A 98 4.25 -12.71 2.39
C VAL A 98 4.97 -12.11 3.59
N THR A 99 5.89 -11.18 3.35
CA THR A 99 6.67 -10.53 4.42
C THR A 99 5.78 -9.64 5.29
N LEU A 100 4.84 -8.90 4.70
CA LEU A 100 3.88 -8.08 5.42
C LEU A 100 2.88 -8.92 6.22
N ALA A 101 2.36 -10.02 5.65
CA ALA A 101 1.41 -10.91 6.33
C ALA A 101 2.02 -11.60 7.57
N ARG A 102 3.34 -11.76 7.64
CA ARG A 102 4.03 -12.26 8.84
C ARG A 102 4.08 -11.24 9.98
N LYS A 103 3.95 -9.94 9.66
CA LYS A 103 4.11 -8.82 10.61
C LYS A 103 2.78 -8.18 10.99
N ILE A 104 1.77 -8.30 10.14
CA ILE A 104 0.46 -7.66 10.31
C ILE A 104 -0.62 -8.75 10.35
N PRO A 105 -1.40 -8.87 11.44
CA PRO A 105 -2.50 -9.82 11.49
C PRO A 105 -3.58 -9.46 10.46
N PRO A 106 -4.20 -10.45 9.80
CA PRO A 106 -5.30 -10.19 8.87
C PRO A 106 -6.49 -9.56 9.60
N GLN A 107 -7.17 -8.62 8.95
CA GLN A 107 -8.40 -7.97 9.42
C GLN A 107 -9.59 -8.37 8.55
#